data_AF-A0A2G2XM60-F1
#
_entry.id   AF-A0A2G2XM60-F1
#
_cell.length_a   1.000
_cell.length_b   1.000
_cell.length_c   1.000
_cell.angle_alpha   90.00
_cell.angle_beta   90.00
_cell.angle_gamma   90.00
#
_symmetry.space_group_name_H-M   'P 1'
#
loop_
_entity.id
_entity.type
_entity.pdbx_description
1 polymer ?
#
loop_
_entity_poly.entity_id
_entity_poly.type
_entity_poly.pdbx_seq_one_letter_code
_entity_poly.pdbx_strand_id
1 'polypeptide(L)'
;MSALGVVSLALNLRAYDFVSQEICTAEEPEFETFYTKNFLLNEVLGFGGIYHDLLGSETLEESFPFFGYVWKDRNKMTTILGSAQGPTGFGKYLMRSPTGEFIFGGETMHFWDLRALWLEPQRGPNGLHLSRLKKDIQPWKERRFAEYMTHAPLGSLNSMGGVVTEINAVNYVSPRSWLATSHFVLGFFFFIGHLWQTGRARIAAAGFEKVIDRDLELVLFMTPLN
;
A
#
# COMPACT_ATOMS: atom_id res chain seq x y z
N MET A 1 0.74 -19.79 -27.19
CA MET A 1 0.90 -19.29 -25.80
C MET A 1 2.35 -19.35 -25.28
N SER A 2 3.23 -20.24 -25.79
CA SER A 2 4.65 -20.33 -25.39
C SER A 2 5.47 -19.03 -25.47
N ALA A 3 5.15 -18.12 -26.39
CA ALA A 3 5.87 -16.84 -26.54
C ALA A 3 5.80 -15.94 -25.29
N LEU A 4 4.74 -16.01 -24.48
CA LEU A 4 4.59 -15.18 -23.28
C LEU A 4 5.57 -15.56 -22.17
N GLY A 5 5.86 -16.86 -22.00
CA GLY A 5 6.84 -17.33 -21.02
C GLY A 5 8.26 -16.88 -21.36
N VAL A 6 8.66 -17.00 -22.63
CA VAL A 6 10.00 -16.56 -23.10
C VAL A 6 10.16 -15.04 -23.01
N VAL A 7 9.12 -14.26 -23.35
CA VAL A 7 9.13 -12.80 -23.18
C VAL A 7 9.19 -12.41 -21.70
N SER A 8 8.46 -13.11 -20.82
CA SER A 8 8.52 -12.88 -19.37
C SER A 8 9.92 -13.14 -18.80
N LEU A 9 10.57 -14.23 -19.22
CA LEU A 9 11.95 -14.54 -18.83
C LEU A 9 12.95 -13.48 -19.32
N ALA A 10 12.83 -13.07 -20.59
CA ALA A 10 13.70 -12.03 -21.17
C ALA A 10 13.53 -10.64 -20.51
N LEU A 11 12.31 -10.31 -20.07
CA LEU A 11 12.04 -9.10 -19.30
C LEU A 11 12.59 -9.20 -17.87
N ASN A 12 12.44 -10.36 -17.21
CA ASN A 12 13.02 -10.62 -15.89
C ASN A 12 14.55 -10.52 -15.91
N LEU A 13 15.23 -11.16 -16.85
CA LEU A 13 16.70 -11.09 -16.96
C LEU A 13 17.18 -9.64 -17.21
N ARG A 14 16.51 -8.88 -18.07
CA ARG A 14 16.83 -7.46 -18.28
C ARG A 14 16.60 -6.60 -17.05
N ALA A 15 15.55 -6.88 -16.27
CA ALA A 15 15.31 -6.21 -15.00
C ALA A 15 16.37 -6.58 -13.96
N TYR A 16 16.83 -7.84 -13.94
CA TYR A 16 17.94 -8.28 -13.10
C TYR A 16 19.24 -7.53 -13.44
N ASP A 17 19.63 -7.48 -14.71
CA ASP A 17 20.86 -6.78 -15.14
C ASP A 17 20.86 -5.31 -14.73
N PHE A 18 19.74 -4.61 -14.91
CA PHE A 18 19.60 -3.20 -14.55
C PHE A 18 19.68 -2.97 -13.04
N VAL A 19 18.92 -3.73 -12.25
CA VAL A 19 18.90 -3.59 -10.79
C VAL A 19 20.23 -4.04 -10.17
N SER A 20 20.83 -5.11 -10.68
CA SER A 20 22.16 -5.57 -10.25
C SER A 20 23.23 -4.50 -10.47
N GLN A 21 23.19 -3.77 -11.58
CA GLN A 21 24.12 -2.64 -11.82
C GLN A 21 23.95 -1.53 -10.78
N GLU A 22 22.72 -1.10 -10.46
CA GLU A 22 22.52 -0.07 -9.43
C GLU A 22 22.95 -0.55 -8.03
N ILE A 23 22.68 -1.81 -7.66
CA ILE A 23 23.11 -2.37 -6.38
C ILE A 23 24.64 -2.45 -6.29
N CYS A 24 25.31 -2.86 -7.35
CA CYS A 24 26.78 -2.86 -7.42
C CYS A 24 27.36 -1.45 -7.25
N THR A 25 26.69 -0.40 -7.76
CA THR A 25 27.11 0.99 -7.52
C THR A 25 26.81 1.51 -6.11
N ALA A 26 25.98 0.82 -5.33
CA ALA A 26 25.67 1.17 -3.95
C ALA A 26 26.58 0.47 -2.91
N GLU A 27 27.46 -0.45 -3.34
CA GLU A 27 28.39 -1.21 -2.48
C GLU A 27 27.71 -2.01 -1.34
N GLU A 28 26.44 -2.45 -1.51
CA GLU A 28 25.70 -3.27 -0.51
C GLU A 28 25.59 -4.77 -0.92
N PRO A 29 26.60 -5.62 -0.63
CA PRO A 29 26.66 -7.02 -1.10
C PRO A 29 25.59 -7.94 -0.46
N GLU A 30 25.07 -7.58 0.71
CA GLU A 30 23.97 -8.34 1.34
C GLU A 30 22.66 -8.20 0.56
N PHE A 31 22.39 -7.00 0.03
CA PHE A 31 21.21 -6.71 -0.76
C PHE A 31 21.30 -7.34 -2.17
N GLU A 32 22.48 -7.31 -2.79
CA GLU A 32 22.77 -8.06 -4.03
C GLU A 32 22.47 -9.55 -3.85
N THR A 33 23.05 -10.16 -2.81
CA THR A 33 22.86 -11.58 -2.48
C THR A 33 21.39 -11.93 -2.24
N PHE A 34 20.62 -11.05 -1.60
CA PHE A 34 19.18 -11.23 -1.42
C PHE A 34 18.44 -11.16 -2.76
N TYR A 35 18.75 -10.19 -3.61
CA TYR A 35 18.12 -10.01 -4.90
C TYR A 35 18.36 -11.21 -5.84
N THR A 36 19.61 -11.66 -5.99
CA THR A 36 19.95 -12.84 -6.82
C THR A 36 19.24 -14.12 -6.36
N LYS A 37 19.10 -14.33 -5.04
CA LYS A 37 18.37 -15.49 -4.49
C LYS A 37 16.88 -15.46 -4.85
N ASN A 38 16.23 -14.31 -4.72
CA ASN A 38 14.82 -14.15 -5.09
C ASN A 38 14.63 -14.30 -6.61
N PHE A 39 15.57 -13.81 -7.42
CA PHE A 39 15.55 -13.95 -8.86
C PHE A 39 15.54 -15.43 -9.30
N LEU A 40 16.53 -16.22 -8.85
CA LEU A 40 16.62 -17.64 -9.18
C LEU A 40 15.43 -18.44 -8.63
N LEU A 41 14.89 -18.08 -7.47
CA LEU A 41 13.68 -18.70 -6.92
C LEU A 41 12.46 -18.46 -7.81
N ASN A 42 12.30 -17.24 -8.33
CA ASN A 42 11.20 -16.90 -9.24
C ASN A 42 11.27 -17.66 -10.57
N GLU A 43 12.47 -17.95 -11.09
CA GLU A 43 12.62 -18.81 -12.28
C GLU A 43 12.11 -20.24 -12.02
N VAL A 44 12.52 -20.86 -10.90
CA VAL A 44 12.08 -22.21 -10.52
C VAL A 44 10.57 -22.27 -10.33
N LEU A 45 9.98 -21.27 -9.66
CA LEU A 45 8.52 -21.14 -9.52
C LEU A 45 7.82 -20.97 -10.87
N GLY A 46 8.40 -20.18 -11.78
CA GLY A 46 7.90 -19.97 -13.14
C GLY A 46 7.89 -21.25 -13.98
N PHE A 47 8.98 -22.02 -13.96
CA PHE A 47 9.06 -23.33 -14.64
C PHE A 47 8.06 -24.33 -14.07
N GLY A 48 7.92 -24.41 -12.75
CA GLY A 48 6.92 -25.25 -12.09
C GLY A 48 5.49 -24.88 -12.50
N GLY A 49 5.16 -23.59 -12.52
CA GLY A 49 3.86 -23.09 -12.96
C GLY A 49 3.55 -23.45 -14.42
N ILE A 50 4.50 -23.24 -15.34
CA ILE A 50 4.35 -23.57 -16.77
C ILE A 50 4.16 -25.09 -16.96
N TYR A 51 4.88 -25.92 -16.20
CA TYR A 51 4.72 -27.38 -16.25
C TYR A 51 3.31 -27.80 -15.80
N HIS A 52 2.84 -27.29 -14.66
CA HIS A 52 1.51 -27.64 -14.13
C HIS A 52 0.35 -27.13 -15.00
N ASP A 53 0.49 -25.98 -15.66
CA ASP A 53 -0.53 -25.37 -16.54
C ASP A 53 -0.64 -26.04 -17.93
N LEU A 54 0.48 -26.50 -18.50
CA LEU A 54 0.52 -27.04 -19.88
C LEU A 54 0.70 -28.55 -19.99
N LEU A 55 1.27 -29.21 -18.98
CA LEU A 55 1.69 -30.62 -19.03
C LEU A 55 1.25 -31.44 -17.80
N GLY A 56 0.66 -30.79 -16.78
CA GLY A 56 0.14 -31.42 -15.57
C GLY A 56 -1.23 -32.07 -15.78
N SER A 57 -1.70 -32.80 -14.77
CA SER A 57 -3.08 -33.31 -14.71
C SER A 57 -4.06 -32.19 -14.36
N GLU A 58 -5.18 -32.09 -15.08
CA GLU A 58 -6.21 -31.07 -14.88
C GLU A 58 -6.92 -31.16 -13.52
N THR A 59 -7.01 -32.36 -12.95
CA THR A 59 -7.50 -32.58 -11.57
C THR A 59 -6.56 -33.53 -10.81
N LEU A 60 -6.37 -33.25 -9.52
CA LEU A 60 -5.53 -34.07 -8.63
C LEU A 60 -6.35 -34.95 -7.67
N GLU A 61 -7.68 -34.84 -7.69
CA GLU A 61 -8.59 -35.57 -6.80
C GLU A 61 -8.52 -37.09 -6.99
N GLU A 62 -8.38 -37.56 -8.24
CA GLU A 62 -8.20 -38.98 -8.57
C GLU A 62 -6.75 -39.45 -8.48
N SER A 63 -5.78 -38.57 -8.78
CA SER A 63 -4.36 -38.93 -8.86
C SER A 63 -3.63 -38.88 -7.52
N PHE A 64 -3.92 -37.88 -6.69
CA PHE A 64 -3.23 -37.63 -5.41
C PHE A 64 -4.19 -37.01 -4.36
N PRO A 65 -4.99 -37.85 -3.65
CA PRO A 65 -6.02 -37.39 -2.71
C PRO A 65 -5.55 -36.48 -1.56
N PHE A 66 -4.24 -36.41 -1.32
CA PHE A 66 -3.61 -35.57 -0.30
C PHE A 66 -3.68 -34.05 -0.60
N PHE A 67 -3.89 -33.65 -1.86
CA PHE A 67 -3.83 -32.23 -2.29
C PHE A 67 -5.20 -31.55 -2.50
N GLY A 68 -6.33 -32.25 -2.28
CA GLY A 68 -7.68 -31.68 -2.43
C GLY A 68 -8.20 -30.95 -1.19
N TYR A 69 -9.02 -29.90 -1.36
CA TYR A 69 -9.63 -29.15 -0.25
C TYR A 69 -10.99 -28.49 -0.59
N VAL A 70 -11.81 -28.19 0.42
CA VAL A 70 -13.21 -27.72 0.28
C VAL A 70 -13.48 -26.42 1.07
N TRP A 71 -14.20 -25.49 0.44
CA TRP A 71 -14.20 -24.04 0.74
C TRP A 71 -15.09 -23.51 1.90
N LYS A 72 -15.49 -24.32 2.89
CA LYS A 72 -16.66 -24.00 3.76
C LYS A 72 -16.40 -23.73 5.27
N ASP A 73 -15.60 -22.71 5.65
CA ASP A 73 -15.79 -22.05 6.97
C ASP A 73 -15.21 -20.62 7.09
N ARG A 74 -15.87 -19.71 7.83
CA ARG A 74 -15.39 -18.34 8.20
C ARG A 74 -16.35 -17.57 9.14
N ASN A 75 -15.84 -16.93 10.21
CA ASN A 75 -16.42 -15.76 10.91
C ASN A 75 -15.38 -15.13 11.88
N LYS A 76 -15.43 -13.86 12.34
CA LYS A 76 -15.65 -12.54 11.69
C LYS A 76 -15.06 -11.41 12.61
N MET A 77 -15.09 -10.14 12.20
CA MET A 77 -14.27 -9.00 12.73
C MET A 77 -15.10 -7.69 12.83
N THR A 78 -14.67 -6.64 13.57
CA THR A 78 -14.49 -5.20 13.11
C THR A 78 -14.46 -4.08 14.20
N THR A 79 -13.88 -2.94 13.79
CA THR A 79 -13.52 -1.67 14.49
C THR A 79 -14.43 -0.47 14.10
N ILE A 80 -14.34 0.71 14.75
CA ILE A 80 -15.01 1.99 14.36
C ILE A 80 -14.03 3.21 14.36
N LEU A 81 -14.43 4.35 13.75
CA LEU A 81 -13.67 5.41 13.05
C LEU A 81 -13.97 6.87 13.57
N GLY A 82 -13.18 7.90 13.20
CA GLY A 82 -13.53 9.35 13.33
C GLY A 82 -12.49 10.37 12.77
N SER A 83 -12.86 11.60 12.37
CA SER A 83 -12.07 12.50 11.48
C SER A 83 -12.18 14.04 11.66
N ALA A 84 -11.23 14.80 11.05
CA ALA A 84 -11.29 16.23 10.59
C ALA A 84 -11.31 17.40 11.64
N GLN A 85 -11.11 18.71 11.32
CA GLN A 85 -10.22 19.48 10.38
C GLN A 85 -10.42 21.03 10.59
N GLY A 86 -9.45 21.92 10.26
CA GLY A 86 -9.69 23.36 9.97
C GLY A 86 -8.90 24.46 10.75
N PRO A 87 -8.76 25.70 10.21
CA PRO A 87 -7.71 26.66 10.61
C PRO A 87 -8.20 27.80 11.54
N THR A 88 -7.41 28.20 12.55
CA THR A 88 -7.85 29.23 13.53
C THR A 88 -6.71 30.05 14.13
N GLY A 89 -7.07 31.16 14.80
CA GLY A 89 -6.17 32.21 15.33
C GLY A 89 -5.30 31.81 16.52
N PHE A 90 -4.47 30.78 16.32
CA PHE A 90 -3.59 30.21 17.32
C PHE A 90 -2.16 30.78 17.26
N GLY A 91 -1.34 30.46 18.25
CA GLY A 91 0.04 30.93 18.33
C GLY A 91 0.90 30.41 17.17
N LYS A 92 1.61 31.33 16.50
CA LYS A 92 2.39 31.11 15.26
C LYS A 92 3.33 29.89 15.29
N TYR A 93 3.93 29.59 16.43
CA TYR A 93 4.90 28.50 16.59
C TYR A 93 4.43 27.42 17.57
N LEU A 94 3.70 27.82 18.62
CA LEU A 94 3.19 26.92 19.66
C LEU A 94 1.76 27.30 20.01
N MET A 95 0.93 26.28 20.21
CA MET A 95 -0.46 26.40 20.63
C MET A 95 -0.85 25.23 21.56
N ARG A 96 -2.12 25.14 21.94
CA ARG A 96 -2.65 24.06 22.78
C ARG A 96 -3.43 23.06 21.93
N SER A 97 -3.25 21.76 22.17
CA SER A 97 -4.11 20.71 21.61
C SER A 97 -5.52 20.77 22.23
N PRO A 98 -6.52 20.07 21.67
CA PRO A 98 -7.84 19.91 22.30
C PRO A 98 -7.79 19.31 23.71
N THR A 99 -6.73 18.57 24.05
CA THR A 99 -6.48 17.98 25.38
C THR A 99 -5.60 18.85 26.28
N GLY A 100 -5.12 19.99 25.80
CA GLY A 100 -4.27 20.91 26.56
C GLY A 100 -2.78 20.59 26.58
N GLU A 101 -2.26 19.77 25.67
CA GLU A 101 -0.81 19.66 25.43
C GLU A 101 -0.27 20.89 24.70
N PHE A 102 1.00 21.24 24.90
CA PHE A 102 1.72 22.18 24.04
C PHE A 102 2.15 21.49 22.74
N ILE A 103 1.71 22.03 21.61
CA ILE A 103 1.91 21.46 20.27
C ILE A 103 2.38 22.55 19.29
N PHE A 104 2.89 22.15 18.11
CA PHE A 104 3.24 23.11 17.06
C PHE A 104 1.99 23.80 16.50
N GLY A 105 2.16 25.07 16.12
CA GLY A 105 1.10 25.90 15.51
C GLY A 105 1.14 25.94 13.98
N GLY A 106 0.09 26.52 13.38
CA GLY A 106 -0.14 26.47 11.92
C GLY A 106 -0.83 25.19 11.49
N GLU A 107 -0.87 24.88 10.19
CA GLU A 107 -1.54 23.66 9.67
C GLU A 107 -0.96 22.36 10.23
N THR A 108 0.30 22.37 10.69
CA THR A 108 0.93 21.23 11.37
C THR A 108 0.26 20.86 12.70
N MET A 109 -0.68 21.68 13.20
CA MET A 109 -1.58 21.33 14.30
C MET A 109 -2.32 20.00 14.08
N HIS A 110 -2.57 19.60 12.82
CA HIS A 110 -3.25 18.34 12.51
C HIS A 110 -2.39 17.10 12.78
N PHE A 111 -1.07 17.26 12.91
CA PHE A 111 -0.09 16.18 13.11
C PHE A 111 0.55 16.24 14.50
N TRP A 112 -0.18 16.73 15.51
CA TRP A 112 0.28 16.89 16.90
C TRP A 112 0.53 15.56 17.63
N ASP A 113 -0.07 14.49 17.11
CA ASP A 113 0.11 13.09 17.46
C ASP A 113 1.47 12.52 16.98
N LEU A 114 2.17 13.21 16.07
CA LEU A 114 3.49 12.80 15.59
C LEU A 114 4.46 12.54 16.75
N ARG A 115 4.92 11.29 16.83
CA ARG A 115 6.00 10.85 17.73
C ARG A 115 7.21 10.48 16.87
N ALA A 116 8.35 11.08 17.16
CA ALA A 116 9.57 10.87 16.38
C ALA A 116 10.82 11.02 17.24
N LEU A 117 11.83 10.17 17.04
CA LEU A 117 13.05 10.13 17.85
C LEU A 117 13.80 11.47 17.96
N TRP A 118 13.67 12.33 16.95
CA TRP A 118 14.26 13.67 16.92
C TRP A 118 13.43 14.76 17.61
N LEU A 119 12.16 14.47 17.95
CA LEU A 119 11.20 15.36 18.60
C LEU A 119 10.89 14.96 20.05
N GLU A 120 10.84 13.66 20.36
CA GLU A 120 10.50 13.15 21.70
C GLU A 120 11.32 13.76 22.85
N PRO A 121 12.64 14.01 22.73
CA PRO A 121 13.40 14.63 23.82
C PRO A 121 12.93 16.05 24.17
N GLN A 122 12.25 16.74 23.24
CA GLN A 122 11.66 18.05 23.44
C GLN A 122 10.23 18.00 24.01
N ARG A 123 9.60 16.81 24.10
CA ARG A 123 8.34 16.62 24.83
C ARG A 123 8.61 16.36 26.32
N GLY A 124 7.70 16.84 27.16
CA GLY A 124 7.57 16.54 28.58
C GLY A 124 6.13 16.12 28.90
N PRO A 125 5.74 16.07 30.19
CA PRO A 125 4.41 15.58 30.59
C PRO A 125 3.23 16.32 29.96
N ASN A 126 3.40 17.59 29.60
CA ASN A 126 2.35 18.47 29.04
C ASN A 126 2.60 18.81 27.55
N GLY A 127 3.23 17.91 26.79
CA GLY A 127 3.63 18.16 25.40
C GLY A 127 4.98 18.88 25.29
N LEU A 128 5.17 19.73 24.28
CA LEU A 128 6.44 20.42 23.99
C LEU A 128 6.92 21.31 25.14
N HIS A 129 8.15 21.11 25.60
CA HIS A 129 8.69 21.77 26.78
C HIS A 129 9.53 23.01 26.44
N LEU A 130 9.01 24.19 26.80
CA LEU A 130 9.57 25.49 26.38
C LEU A 130 11.04 25.70 26.79
N SER A 131 11.48 25.23 27.97
CA SER A 131 12.89 25.37 28.36
C SER A 131 13.83 24.55 27.48
N ARG A 132 13.40 23.36 27.05
CA ARG A 132 14.20 22.45 26.21
C ARG A 132 14.29 22.96 24.79
N LEU A 133 13.19 23.52 24.27
CA LEU A 133 13.19 24.23 22.98
C LEU A 133 14.12 25.45 22.95
N LYS A 134 14.38 26.09 24.09
CA LYS A 134 15.28 27.26 24.19
C LYS A 134 16.75 26.91 24.43
N LYS A 135 17.08 25.71 24.90
CA LYS A 135 18.42 25.37 25.40
C LYS A 135 19.00 24.04 24.92
N ASP A 136 18.13 23.07 24.60
CA ASP A 136 18.51 21.66 24.44
C ASP A 136 18.30 21.14 23.00
N ILE A 137 18.20 22.07 22.03
CA ILE A 137 18.24 21.74 20.60
C ILE A 137 19.69 21.39 20.24
N GLN A 138 19.86 20.33 19.45
CA GLN A 138 21.15 19.76 19.07
C GLN A 138 21.33 19.86 17.55
N PRO A 139 22.51 20.22 17.01
CA PRO A 139 22.70 20.45 15.57
C PRO A 139 22.38 19.24 14.67
N TRP A 140 22.45 18.01 15.19
CA TRP A 140 22.03 16.82 14.42
C TRP A 140 20.50 16.74 14.27
N LYS A 141 19.73 17.26 15.24
CA LYS A 141 18.27 17.32 15.14
C LYS A 141 17.88 18.35 14.09
N GLU A 142 18.47 19.54 14.13
CA GLU A 142 18.23 20.62 13.16
C GLU A 142 18.47 20.14 11.72
N ARG A 143 19.60 19.45 11.47
CA ARG A 143 19.87 18.82 10.17
C ARG A 143 18.78 17.83 9.76
N ARG A 144 18.33 16.95 10.66
CA ARG A 144 17.25 15.98 10.39
C ARG A 144 15.88 16.64 10.19
N PHE A 145 15.58 17.72 10.89
CA PHE A 145 14.40 18.56 10.68
C PHE A 145 14.42 19.17 9.27
N ALA A 146 15.56 19.77 8.88
CA ALA A 146 15.73 20.36 7.55
C ALA A 146 15.61 19.30 6.45
N GLU A 147 16.29 18.17 6.60
CA GLU A 147 16.26 17.02 5.69
C GLU A 147 14.83 16.50 5.45
N TYR A 148 14.04 16.26 6.51
CA TYR A 148 12.64 15.84 6.35
C TYR A 148 11.71 16.94 5.84
N MET A 149 12.06 18.22 6.03
CA MET A 149 11.32 19.34 5.46
C MET A 149 11.58 19.48 3.96
N THR A 150 12.82 19.32 3.50
CA THR A 150 13.18 19.38 2.07
C THR A 150 12.83 18.11 1.31
N HIS A 151 12.74 16.96 1.99
CA HIS A 151 12.27 15.69 1.44
C HIS A 151 10.84 15.35 1.90
N ALA A 152 9.97 16.36 1.94
CA ALA A 152 8.53 16.15 2.09
C ALA A 152 8.01 15.22 0.96
N PRO A 153 7.01 14.35 1.21
CA PRO A 153 6.53 13.35 0.25
C PRO A 153 5.60 13.94 -0.83
N LEU A 154 6.04 15.04 -1.46
CA LEU A 154 5.33 15.80 -2.48
C LEU A 154 6.12 15.75 -3.81
N GLY A 155 5.41 15.51 -4.91
CA GLY A 155 5.98 15.55 -6.25
C GLY A 155 5.00 15.13 -7.34
N SER A 156 5.41 15.26 -8.59
CA SER A 156 4.62 14.96 -9.79
C SER A 156 4.82 13.52 -10.30
N LEU A 157 3.94 13.10 -11.23
CA LEU A 157 4.03 11.77 -11.88
C LEU A 157 5.31 11.56 -12.71
N ASN A 158 5.92 12.63 -13.23
CA ASN A 158 7.21 12.58 -13.94
C ASN A 158 8.42 12.79 -12.99
N SER A 159 8.24 12.46 -11.71
CA SER A 159 9.25 12.50 -10.64
C SER A 159 9.82 13.89 -10.29
N MET A 160 9.12 14.99 -10.57
CA MET A 160 9.55 16.31 -10.07
C MET A 160 9.15 16.46 -8.60
N GLY A 161 10.12 16.65 -7.71
CA GLY A 161 9.89 16.84 -6.28
C GLY A 161 9.52 18.29 -5.94
N GLY A 162 8.63 18.45 -4.96
CA GLY A 162 8.16 19.75 -4.49
C GLY A 162 6.64 19.93 -4.61
N VAL A 163 6.20 21.19 -4.58
CA VAL A 163 4.78 21.55 -4.74
C VAL A 163 4.36 21.56 -6.21
N VAL A 164 3.05 21.59 -6.49
CA VAL A 164 2.51 21.56 -7.87
C VAL A 164 2.96 22.75 -8.75
N THR A 165 3.44 23.84 -8.15
CA THR A 165 3.97 25.02 -8.83
C THR A 165 5.51 25.07 -8.89
N GLU A 166 6.19 24.01 -8.43
CA GLU A 166 7.65 23.96 -8.42
C GLU A 166 8.20 23.83 -9.85
N ILE A 167 9.36 24.45 -10.11
CA ILE A 167 10.05 24.33 -11.41
C ILE A 167 10.75 22.97 -11.53
N ASN A 168 11.08 22.56 -12.76
CA ASN A 168 11.76 21.29 -13.02
C ASN A 168 13.24 21.32 -12.56
N ALA A 169 13.48 21.19 -11.25
CA ALA A 169 14.80 21.28 -10.63
C ALA A 169 15.26 20.00 -9.90
N VAL A 170 14.36 19.29 -9.20
CA VAL A 170 14.72 18.14 -8.35
C VAL A 170 13.98 16.88 -8.80
N ASN A 171 14.72 15.84 -9.21
CA ASN A 171 14.15 14.53 -9.50
C ASN A 171 13.96 13.74 -8.19
N TYR A 172 12.76 13.79 -7.60
CA TYR A 172 12.42 13.14 -6.34
C TYR A 172 10.91 12.91 -6.21
N VAL A 173 10.51 11.67 -5.91
CA VAL A 173 9.21 11.34 -5.32
C VAL A 173 9.45 10.34 -4.19
N SER A 174 8.86 10.58 -3.02
CA SER A 174 9.06 9.71 -1.87
C SER A 174 8.56 8.28 -2.14
N PRO A 175 9.32 7.22 -1.79
CA PRO A 175 8.85 5.84 -1.84
C PRO A 175 7.54 5.61 -1.07
N ARG A 176 7.26 6.42 -0.04
CA ARG A 176 5.97 6.39 0.69
C ARG A 176 4.80 6.71 -0.23
N SER A 177 4.95 7.69 -1.13
CA SER A 177 3.91 8.09 -2.08
C SER A 177 3.68 7.00 -3.13
N TRP A 178 4.75 6.40 -3.67
CA TRP A 178 4.67 5.26 -4.58
C TRP A 178 4.00 4.04 -3.95
N LEU A 179 4.43 3.64 -2.75
CA LEU A 179 3.86 2.49 -2.05
C LEU A 179 2.40 2.74 -1.65
N ALA A 180 2.06 3.90 -1.08
CA ALA A 180 0.69 4.20 -0.68
C ALA A 180 -0.29 4.24 -1.87
N THR A 181 0.08 4.92 -2.96
CA THR A 181 -0.79 5.04 -4.14
C THR A 181 -0.97 3.71 -4.86
N SER A 182 0.09 2.95 -5.09
CA SER A 182 0.01 1.61 -5.69
C SER A 182 -0.86 0.66 -4.87
N HIS A 183 -0.64 0.58 -3.55
CA HIS A 183 -1.41 -0.31 -2.68
C HIS A 183 -2.87 0.13 -2.52
N PHE A 184 -3.16 1.44 -2.57
CA PHE A 184 -4.53 1.94 -2.59
C PHE A 184 -5.27 1.52 -3.87
N VAL A 185 -4.65 1.72 -5.04
CA VAL A 185 -5.24 1.32 -6.33
C VAL A 185 -5.44 -0.20 -6.42
N LEU A 186 -4.44 -0.98 -6.00
CA LEU A 186 -4.57 -2.44 -5.91
C LEU A 186 -5.70 -2.82 -4.96
N GLY A 187 -5.73 -2.27 -3.73
CA GLY A 187 -6.77 -2.54 -2.74
C GLY A 187 -8.18 -2.21 -3.23
N PHE A 188 -8.34 -1.12 -3.98
CA PHE A 188 -9.59 -0.75 -4.62
C PHE A 188 -10.04 -1.77 -5.68
N PHE A 189 -9.14 -2.22 -6.56
CA PHE A 189 -9.47 -3.27 -7.53
C PHE A 189 -9.69 -4.64 -6.89
N PHE A 190 -8.97 -4.99 -5.82
CA PHE A 190 -9.27 -6.17 -5.00
C PHE A 190 -10.66 -6.08 -4.35
N PHE A 191 -11.09 -4.89 -3.92
CA PHE A 191 -12.45 -4.67 -3.40
C PHE A 191 -13.52 -4.81 -4.48
N ILE A 192 -13.33 -4.22 -5.67
CA ILE A 192 -14.23 -4.43 -6.83
C ILE A 192 -14.30 -5.92 -7.19
N GLY A 193 -13.15 -6.58 -7.30
CA GLY A 193 -13.06 -8.02 -7.56
C GLY A 193 -13.78 -8.84 -6.49
N HIS A 194 -13.65 -8.46 -5.22
CA HIS A 194 -14.38 -9.09 -4.12
C HIS A 194 -15.89 -8.92 -4.24
N LEU A 195 -16.40 -7.72 -4.54
CA LEU A 195 -17.83 -7.49 -4.77
C LEU A 195 -18.35 -8.32 -5.96
N TRP A 196 -17.63 -8.29 -7.08
CA TRP A 196 -17.96 -9.03 -8.29
C TRP A 196 -18.01 -10.54 -8.06
N GLN A 197 -16.95 -11.12 -7.50
CA GLN A 197 -16.88 -12.56 -7.24
C GLN A 197 -17.84 -13.01 -6.14
N THR A 198 -18.07 -12.20 -5.11
CA THR A 198 -19.06 -12.52 -4.06
C THR A 198 -20.48 -12.48 -4.59
N GLY A 199 -20.81 -11.49 -5.43
CA GLY A 199 -22.09 -11.41 -6.14
C GLY A 199 -22.30 -12.63 -7.02
N ARG A 200 -21.35 -12.92 -7.91
CA ARG A 200 -21.40 -14.11 -8.78
C ARG A 200 -21.49 -15.41 -8.01
N ALA A 201 -20.66 -15.64 -7.00
CA ALA A 201 -20.69 -16.87 -6.20
C ALA A 201 -22.02 -17.07 -5.46
N ARG A 202 -22.64 -16.00 -4.94
CA ARG A 202 -23.98 -16.07 -4.33
C ARG A 202 -25.04 -16.44 -5.36
N ILE A 203 -25.02 -15.81 -6.53
CA ILE A 203 -26.01 -16.03 -7.59
C ILE A 203 -25.83 -17.43 -8.21
N ALA A 204 -24.59 -17.89 -8.38
CA ALA A 204 -24.25 -19.25 -8.81
C ALA A 204 -24.82 -20.31 -7.87
N ALA A 205 -24.59 -20.15 -6.56
CA ALA A 205 -25.14 -21.04 -5.53
C ALA A 205 -26.68 -21.01 -5.46
N ALA A 206 -27.31 -19.95 -5.95
CA ALA A 206 -28.77 -19.80 -6.03
C ALA A 206 -29.36 -20.22 -7.39
N GLY A 207 -28.52 -20.58 -8.39
CA GLY A 207 -28.93 -21.19 -9.66
C GLY A 207 -29.30 -20.24 -10.81
N PHE A 208 -29.29 -18.92 -10.63
CA PHE A 208 -29.75 -17.94 -11.64
C PHE A 208 -28.64 -17.00 -12.17
N GLU A 209 -27.41 -17.50 -12.29
CA GLU A 209 -26.24 -16.70 -12.70
C GLU A 209 -26.17 -16.32 -14.19
N LYS A 210 -26.87 -17.07 -15.05
CA LYS A 210 -26.74 -16.96 -16.52
C LYS A 210 -27.83 -16.11 -17.14
N VAL A 211 -29.07 -16.35 -16.73
CA VAL A 211 -30.28 -15.67 -17.22
C VAL A 211 -31.42 -15.86 -16.21
N ILE A 212 -32.40 -14.97 -16.25
CA ILE A 212 -33.68 -15.17 -15.56
C ILE A 212 -34.47 -16.24 -16.33
N ASP A 213 -35.01 -17.23 -15.63
CA ASP A 213 -35.93 -18.21 -16.20
C ASP A 213 -37.20 -17.50 -16.71
N ARG A 214 -37.55 -17.73 -17.98
CA ARG A 214 -38.71 -17.10 -18.63
C ARG A 214 -40.03 -17.71 -18.19
N ASP A 215 -40.00 -18.95 -17.70
CA ASP A 215 -41.20 -19.65 -17.22
C ASP A 215 -41.40 -19.44 -15.70
N LEU A 216 -40.36 -18.94 -14.99
CA LEU A 216 -40.35 -18.72 -13.55
C LEU A 216 -39.85 -17.31 -13.16
N GLU A 217 -40.42 -16.27 -13.78
CA GLU A 217 -40.09 -14.88 -13.43
C GLU A 217 -40.71 -14.47 -12.07
N LEU A 218 -39.91 -14.59 -11.01
CA LEU A 218 -40.29 -14.34 -9.60
C LEU A 218 -41.08 -13.06 -9.33
N VAL A 219 -40.83 -11.99 -10.10
CA VAL A 219 -41.50 -10.68 -9.92
C VAL A 219 -42.99 -10.75 -10.28
N LEU A 220 -43.39 -11.61 -11.22
CA LEU A 220 -44.80 -11.78 -11.63
C LEU A 220 -45.67 -12.43 -10.53
N PHE A 221 -45.05 -13.07 -9.54
CA PHE A 221 -45.74 -13.68 -8.40
C PHE A 221 -45.81 -12.75 -7.17
N MET A 222 -45.23 -11.54 -7.24
CA MET A 222 -45.28 -10.55 -6.16
C MET A 222 -46.52 -9.67 -6.28
N THR A 223 -47.07 -9.23 -5.13
CA THR A 223 -48.14 -8.23 -5.13
C THR A 223 -47.62 -6.89 -5.67
N PRO A 224 -48.42 -6.17 -6.49
CA PRO A 224 -48.06 -4.82 -6.91
C PRO A 224 -47.92 -3.88 -5.70
N LEU A 225 -47.08 -2.85 -5.83
CA LEU A 225 -46.74 -1.91 -4.76
C LEU A 225 -47.76 -0.76 -4.58
N ASN A 226 -48.90 -0.80 -5.28
CA ASN A 226 -49.96 0.22 -5.29
C ASN A 226 -51.25 -0.30 -4.65
#